data_AF-A0A662VYK8-F1
#
_entry.id   AF-A0A662VYK8-F1
#
_cell.length_a   1.000
_cell.length_b   1.000
_cell.length_c   1.000
_cell.angle_alpha   90.00
_cell.angle_beta   90.00
_cell.angle_gamma   90.00
#
_symmetry.space_group_name_H-M   'P 1'
#
loop_
_entity.id
_entity.type
_entity.pdbx_description
1 polymer ?
#
loop_
_entity_poly.entity_id
_entity_poly.type
_entity_poly.pdbx_seq_one_letter_code
_entity_poly.pdbx_strand_id
1 'polypeptide(L)'
;MEEIILQHYDELKTRRIRGGYYIVGDYLAQRLKEGRITEQEYNHFLSEQGYATYRDDLWTSLEKKYGLERPEAKPLGVIYTLGEELPIEKFDEVYYRARGFIFVEKADEAEDLSELSFHGWAIIAGQGFSTRLMRQLFKQDGRPVLALHDCDTAGEWIYRVFDMGSKRTKHLQLNLENVIDLGLHEEDAIKLGLPPRPEAKKYQKYRRERFELSALAVLKTRYGVENPVLAYTVAKMKKMGIRITPTPEELRFLLRYEIKSQIRRSIKELVDKLYEIVELPSQYQEEIAENLSYPDGEAIEVIVSELTAQLVDLKPIEELKTRIQQELEKIKLKLIEEAQKAVDDAKIIDEDEYERRVVDSCDANRIISALEVKP
;
A
#
# COMPACT_ATOMS: atom_id res chain seq x y z
N MET A 1 7.45 -4.06 -31.97
CA MET A 1 7.17 -3.76 -30.54
C MET A 1 8.40 -3.99 -29.66
N GLU A 2 8.92 -5.22 -29.57
CA GLU A 2 10.12 -5.54 -28.76
C GLU A 2 11.30 -4.60 -29.02
N GLU A 3 11.65 -4.37 -30.29
CA GLU A 3 12.76 -3.49 -30.66
C GLU A 3 12.60 -2.04 -30.15
N ILE A 4 11.38 -1.49 -30.19
CA ILE A 4 11.08 -0.15 -29.66
C ILE A 4 11.31 -0.13 -28.15
N ILE A 5 10.85 -1.17 -27.45
CA ILE A 5 11.02 -1.26 -26.00
C ILE A 5 12.50 -1.34 -25.62
N LEU A 6 13.30 -2.11 -26.36
CA LEU A 6 14.74 -2.21 -26.12
C LEU A 6 15.47 -0.89 -26.39
N GLN A 7 15.11 -0.19 -27.48
CA GLN A 7 15.71 1.10 -27.84
C GLN A 7 15.40 2.21 -26.82
N HIS A 8 14.19 2.20 -26.26
CA HIS A 8 13.71 3.25 -25.35
C HIS A 8 13.53 2.76 -23.91
N TYR A 9 14.23 1.70 -23.52
CA TYR A 9 14.02 1.02 -22.24
C TYR A 9 14.18 1.96 -21.03
N ASP A 10 15.24 2.78 -21.02
CA ASP A 10 15.53 3.68 -19.90
C ASP A 10 14.45 4.73 -19.67
N GLU A 11 13.77 5.16 -20.73
CA GLU A 11 12.61 6.03 -20.61
C GLU A 11 11.40 5.24 -20.11
N LEU A 12 11.10 4.11 -20.76
CA LEU A 12 9.90 3.32 -20.49
C LEU A 12 9.87 2.78 -19.06
N LYS A 13 11.01 2.34 -18.51
CA LYS A 13 11.09 1.78 -17.14
C LYS A 13 10.69 2.78 -16.05
N THR A 14 10.83 4.07 -16.31
CA THR A 14 10.48 5.15 -15.35
C THR A 14 9.00 5.53 -15.39
N ARG A 15 8.24 5.02 -16.37
CA ARG A 15 6.82 5.31 -16.55
C ARG A 15 5.96 4.23 -15.90
N ARG A 16 4.65 4.48 -15.79
CA ARG A 16 3.67 3.39 -15.58
C ARG A 16 3.47 2.64 -16.88
N ILE A 17 3.15 1.35 -16.83
CA ILE A 17 2.88 0.49 -18.01
C ILE A 17 1.95 1.16 -19.01
N ARG A 18 0.87 1.81 -18.54
CA ARG A 18 -0.08 2.47 -19.44
C ARG A 18 0.49 3.71 -20.11
N GLY A 19 1.36 4.45 -19.43
CA GLY A 19 2.12 5.55 -20.04
C GLY A 19 3.13 5.02 -21.06
N GLY A 20 3.88 3.96 -20.71
CA GLY A 20 4.79 3.30 -21.63
C GLY A 20 4.08 2.71 -22.86
N TYR A 21 2.86 2.20 -22.69
CA TYR A 21 2.03 1.71 -23.78
C TYR A 21 1.68 2.82 -24.79
N TYR A 22 1.32 4.02 -24.32
CA TYR A 22 1.07 5.15 -25.22
C TYR A 22 2.34 5.60 -25.97
N ILE A 23 3.47 5.69 -25.26
CA ILE A 23 4.77 6.02 -25.89
C ILE A 23 5.14 5.00 -26.97
N VAL A 24 5.00 3.70 -26.68
CA VAL A 24 5.21 2.65 -27.69
C VAL A 24 4.21 2.76 -28.83
N GLY A 25 2.97 3.15 -28.56
CA GLY A 25 1.96 3.47 -29.56
C GLY A 25 2.36 4.61 -30.49
N ASP A 26 2.98 5.67 -29.98
CA ASP A 26 3.46 6.80 -30.77
C ASP A 26 4.61 6.37 -31.71
N TYR A 27 5.55 5.57 -31.20
CA TYR A 27 6.61 4.98 -32.04
C TYR A 27 6.07 4.00 -33.09
N LEU A 28 5.05 3.20 -32.75
CA LEU A 28 4.38 2.34 -33.73
C LEU A 28 3.64 3.15 -34.78
N ALA A 29 3.02 4.28 -34.42
CA ALA A 29 2.37 5.18 -35.37
C ALA A 29 3.38 5.77 -36.36
N GLN A 30 4.59 6.10 -35.89
CA GLN A 30 5.68 6.50 -36.78
C GLN A 30 6.09 5.35 -37.73
N ARG A 31 6.25 4.12 -37.21
CA ARG A 31 6.57 2.95 -38.04
C ARG A 31 5.47 2.60 -39.04
N LEU A 32 4.21 2.89 -38.72
CA LEU A 32 3.07 2.76 -39.64
C LEU A 32 3.20 3.76 -40.79
N LYS A 33 3.51 5.04 -40.50
CA LYS A 33 3.76 6.07 -41.52
C LYS A 33 4.95 5.73 -42.42
N GLU A 34 5.98 5.09 -41.86
CA GLU A 34 7.16 4.61 -42.59
C GLU A 34 6.90 3.31 -43.39
N GLY A 35 5.71 2.72 -43.31
CA GLY A 35 5.36 1.46 -44.00
C GLY A 35 6.05 0.22 -43.43
N ARG A 36 6.61 0.30 -42.22
CA ARG A 36 7.33 -0.80 -41.55
C ARG A 36 6.40 -1.77 -40.81
N ILE A 37 5.17 -1.37 -40.54
CA ILE A 37 4.09 -2.20 -39.99
C ILE A 37 2.80 -1.92 -40.74
N THR A 38 1.85 -2.84 -40.64
CA THR A 38 0.51 -2.71 -41.22
C THR A 38 -0.47 -2.01 -40.27
N GLU A 39 -1.53 -1.44 -40.83
CA GLU A 39 -2.61 -0.82 -40.06
C GLU A 39 -3.34 -1.84 -39.17
N GLN A 40 -3.45 -3.10 -39.62
CA GLN A 40 -4.03 -4.18 -38.82
C GLN A 40 -3.20 -4.49 -37.57
N GLU A 41 -1.87 -4.52 -37.68
CA GLU A 41 -0.97 -4.70 -36.54
C GLU A 41 -1.05 -3.54 -35.56
N TYR A 42 -1.15 -2.31 -36.06
CA TYR A 42 -1.33 -1.12 -35.23
C TYR A 42 -2.68 -1.12 -34.50
N ASN A 43 -3.77 -1.43 -35.20
CA ASN A 43 -5.11 -1.51 -34.59
C ASN A 43 -5.23 -2.67 -33.59
N HIS A 44 -4.56 -3.79 -33.85
CA HIS A 44 -4.47 -4.87 -32.87
C HIS A 44 -3.77 -4.40 -31.59
N PHE A 45 -2.65 -3.66 -31.72
CA PHE A 45 -1.97 -3.08 -30.56
C PHE A 45 -2.88 -2.17 -29.74
N LEU A 46 -3.71 -1.34 -30.40
CA LEU A 46 -4.65 -0.41 -29.76
C LEU A 46 -5.86 -1.09 -29.06
N SER A 47 -6.07 -2.39 -29.28
CA SER A 47 -7.18 -3.14 -28.66
C SER A 47 -6.92 -3.48 -27.19
N GLU A 48 -7.96 -3.84 -26.44
CA GLU A 48 -7.82 -4.35 -25.07
C GLU A 48 -6.91 -5.59 -24.99
N GLN A 49 -7.03 -6.49 -25.98
CA GLN A 49 -6.17 -7.67 -26.09
C GLN A 49 -4.71 -7.27 -26.40
N GLY A 50 -4.50 -6.25 -27.22
CA GLY A 50 -3.18 -5.69 -27.51
C GLY A 50 -2.52 -5.10 -26.27
N TYR A 51 -3.28 -4.35 -25.47
CA TYR A 51 -2.82 -3.83 -24.18
C TYR A 51 -2.47 -4.94 -23.19
N ALA A 52 -3.33 -5.97 -23.06
CA ALA A 52 -3.06 -7.12 -22.21
C ALA A 52 -1.78 -7.86 -22.66
N THR A 53 -1.61 -8.09 -23.96
CA THR A 53 -0.42 -8.72 -24.54
C THR A 53 0.84 -7.90 -24.27
N TYR A 54 0.79 -6.57 -24.46
CA TYR A 54 1.89 -5.66 -24.14
C TYR A 54 2.26 -5.73 -22.65
N ARG A 55 1.26 -5.60 -21.77
CA ARG A 55 1.44 -5.57 -20.31
C ARG A 55 1.96 -6.89 -19.75
N ASP A 56 1.35 -8.01 -20.15
CA ASP A 56 1.46 -9.28 -19.44
C ASP A 56 2.36 -10.31 -20.13
N ASP A 57 2.53 -10.22 -21.45
CA ASP A 57 3.27 -11.24 -22.23
C ASP A 57 4.58 -10.66 -22.78
N LEU A 58 4.53 -9.49 -23.44
CA LEU A 58 5.69 -8.89 -24.08
C LEU A 58 6.74 -8.48 -23.04
N TRP A 59 6.36 -7.65 -22.06
CA TRP A 59 7.30 -7.25 -21.01
C TRP A 59 7.85 -8.45 -20.23
N THR A 60 7.02 -9.43 -19.87
CA THR A 60 7.48 -10.64 -19.17
C THR A 60 8.46 -11.46 -20.02
N SER A 61 8.30 -11.48 -21.34
CA SER A 61 9.29 -12.08 -22.25
C SER A 61 10.62 -11.32 -22.22
N LEU A 62 10.58 -9.98 -22.23
CA LEU A 62 11.77 -9.13 -22.19
C LEU A 62 12.51 -9.22 -20.86
N GLU A 63 11.81 -9.26 -19.73
CA GLU A 63 12.41 -9.50 -18.41
C GLU A 63 13.20 -10.82 -18.41
N LYS A 64 12.61 -11.90 -18.96
CA LYS A 64 13.27 -13.22 -19.02
C LYS A 64 14.45 -13.26 -19.98
N LYS A 65 14.31 -12.64 -21.15
CA LYS A 65 15.29 -12.73 -22.23
C LYS A 65 16.48 -11.81 -22.03
N TYR A 66 16.26 -10.66 -21.41
CA TYR A 66 17.25 -9.58 -21.31
C TYR A 66 17.52 -9.12 -19.87
N GLY A 67 16.84 -9.65 -18.85
CA GLY A 67 17.01 -9.22 -17.46
C GLY A 67 16.50 -7.80 -17.19
N LEU A 68 15.65 -7.28 -18.08
CA LEU A 68 15.08 -5.94 -17.94
C LEU A 68 14.05 -5.90 -16.81
N GLU A 69 13.78 -4.71 -16.29
CA GLU A 69 12.74 -4.44 -15.31
C GLU A 69 11.50 -3.88 -16.00
N ARG A 70 10.35 -4.53 -15.81
CA ARG A 70 9.08 -4.04 -16.35
C ARG A 70 8.62 -2.76 -15.62
N PRO A 71 8.05 -1.77 -16.33
CA PRO A 71 7.40 -0.62 -15.72
C PRO A 71 6.24 -1.03 -14.79
N GLU A 72 5.85 -0.20 -13.83
CA GLU A 72 4.78 -0.56 -12.90
C GLU A 72 3.39 -0.41 -13.53
N ALA A 73 2.52 -1.41 -13.38
CA ALA A 73 1.10 -1.26 -13.68
C ALA A 73 0.45 -0.33 -12.64
N LYS A 74 -0.59 0.44 -13.00
CA LYS A 74 -1.39 1.14 -11.99
C LYS A 74 -1.98 0.08 -11.07
N PRO A 75 -1.61 0.04 -9.78
CA PRO A 75 -2.23 -0.89 -8.86
C PRO A 75 -3.70 -0.49 -8.69
N LEU A 76 -4.61 -1.44 -8.81
CA LEU A 76 -6.04 -1.23 -8.59
C LEU A 76 -6.42 -1.92 -7.29
N GLY A 77 -6.69 -1.13 -6.27
CA GLY A 77 -6.98 -1.66 -4.94
C GLY A 77 -7.13 -0.56 -3.91
N VAL A 78 -7.49 -0.98 -2.70
CA VAL A 78 -7.70 -0.14 -1.53
C VAL A 78 -6.94 -0.73 -0.34
N ILE A 79 -6.64 0.13 0.62
CA ILE A 79 -6.00 -0.22 1.88
C ILE A 79 -6.86 0.34 3.00
N TYR A 80 -7.25 -0.49 3.95
CA TYR A 80 -7.85 -0.03 5.20
C TYR A 80 -6.78 0.03 6.29
N THR A 81 -6.66 1.20 6.92
CA THR A 81 -5.75 1.44 8.05
C THR A 81 -6.43 2.41 9.03
N LEU A 82 -6.42 2.08 10.33
CA LEU A 82 -7.04 2.92 11.37
C LEU A 82 -8.50 3.30 11.07
N GLY A 83 -9.25 2.40 10.43
CA GLY A 83 -10.65 2.62 10.01
C GLY A 83 -10.83 3.49 8.78
N GLU A 84 -9.75 3.97 8.15
CA GLU A 84 -9.81 4.78 6.93
C GLU A 84 -9.50 3.95 5.69
N GLU A 85 -10.28 4.17 4.62
CA GLU A 85 -9.99 3.65 3.29
C GLU A 85 -9.02 4.58 2.55
N LEU A 86 -7.92 4.02 2.06
CA LEU A 86 -6.91 4.71 1.27
C LEU A 86 -6.71 4.02 -0.09
N PRO A 87 -6.38 4.78 -1.14
CA PRO A 87 -5.96 4.18 -2.40
C PRO A 87 -4.64 3.42 -2.22
N ILE A 88 -4.49 2.29 -2.91
CA ILE A 88 -3.30 1.43 -2.80
C ILE A 88 -1.98 2.12 -3.14
N GLU A 89 -2.00 3.22 -3.92
CA GLU A 89 -0.82 4.03 -4.17
C GLU A 89 -0.18 4.60 -2.89
N LYS A 90 -0.92 4.69 -1.78
CA LYS A 90 -0.40 5.09 -0.46
C LYS A 90 0.23 3.93 0.32
N PHE A 91 0.41 2.74 -0.29
CA PHE A 91 0.93 1.57 0.40
C PHE A 91 2.25 1.83 1.14
N ASP A 92 3.17 2.60 0.56
CA ASP A 92 4.46 2.91 1.19
C ASP A 92 4.29 3.71 2.51
N GLU A 93 3.31 4.62 2.57
CA GLU A 93 2.99 5.37 3.79
C GLU A 93 2.42 4.47 4.90
N VAL A 94 1.66 3.44 4.51
CA VAL A 94 1.00 2.49 5.43
C VAL A 94 1.96 1.37 5.83
N TYR A 95 2.84 0.96 4.93
CA TYR A 95 3.75 -0.17 5.10
C TYR A 95 4.57 -0.06 6.38
N TYR A 96 5.08 1.13 6.71
CA TYR A 96 5.88 1.33 7.92
C TYR A 96 5.05 1.45 9.22
N ARG A 97 3.73 1.59 9.11
CA ARG A 97 2.77 1.75 10.22
C ARG A 97 2.03 0.47 10.55
N ALA A 98 2.11 -0.55 9.70
CA ALA A 98 1.41 -1.79 9.91
C ALA A 98 2.20 -2.72 10.82
N ARG A 99 1.53 -3.38 11.77
CA ARG A 99 2.06 -4.51 12.53
C ARG A 99 2.19 -5.76 11.65
N GLY A 100 1.24 -5.91 10.74
CA GLY A 100 1.16 -6.99 9.78
C GLY A 100 0.11 -6.65 8.72
N PHE A 101 -0.03 -7.53 7.74
CA PHE A 101 -0.83 -7.26 6.55
C PHE A 101 -1.86 -8.36 6.36
N ILE A 102 -3.09 -8.00 6.00
CA ILE A 102 -4.15 -8.94 5.62
C ILE A 102 -4.53 -8.67 4.18
N PHE A 103 -4.26 -9.62 3.29
CA PHE A 103 -4.61 -9.54 1.88
C PHE A 103 -5.95 -10.21 1.63
N VAL A 104 -6.82 -9.53 0.92
CA VAL A 104 -8.13 -10.01 0.51
C VAL A 104 -8.32 -9.74 -0.98
N GLU A 105 -9.07 -10.59 -1.67
CA GLU A 105 -9.25 -10.44 -3.12
C GLU A 105 -10.14 -9.23 -3.48
N LYS A 106 -11.24 -9.02 -2.73
CA LYS A 106 -12.25 -8.01 -3.04
C LYS A 106 -12.41 -6.99 -1.91
N ALA A 107 -12.85 -5.79 -2.29
CA ALA A 107 -12.89 -4.63 -1.43
C ALA A 107 -13.95 -4.77 -0.33
N ASP A 108 -15.14 -5.29 -0.67
CA ASP A 108 -16.24 -5.52 0.28
C ASP A 108 -15.79 -6.41 1.45
N GLU A 109 -15.08 -7.51 1.18
CA GLU A 109 -14.54 -8.36 2.24
C GLU A 109 -13.42 -7.67 3.04
N ALA A 110 -12.69 -6.71 2.47
CA ALA A 110 -11.71 -5.93 3.23
C ALA A 110 -12.37 -4.84 4.10
N GLU A 111 -13.47 -4.26 3.65
CA GLU A 111 -14.30 -3.34 4.43
C GLU A 111 -14.88 -4.06 5.65
N ASP A 112 -15.38 -5.29 5.47
CA ASP A 112 -15.86 -6.14 6.57
C ASP A 112 -14.76 -6.41 7.61
N LEU A 113 -13.48 -6.39 7.22
CA LEU A 113 -12.37 -6.58 8.16
C LEU A 113 -11.84 -5.29 8.76
N SER A 114 -12.29 -4.12 8.31
CA SER A 114 -11.71 -2.80 8.64
C SER A 114 -11.49 -2.57 10.14
N GLU A 115 -12.29 -3.18 11.01
CA GLU A 115 -12.11 -3.14 12.47
C GLU A 115 -10.74 -3.64 12.93
N LEU A 116 -10.18 -4.67 12.28
CA LEU A 116 -8.85 -5.20 12.58
C LEU A 116 -7.74 -4.16 12.36
N SER A 117 -8.02 -3.12 11.55
CA SER A 117 -7.06 -2.06 11.31
C SER A 117 -6.83 -1.14 12.52
N PHE A 118 -7.78 -1.08 13.46
CA PHE A 118 -7.57 -0.42 14.75
C PHE A 118 -6.59 -1.18 15.66
N HIS A 119 -6.34 -2.46 15.37
CA HIS A 119 -5.35 -3.29 16.05
C HIS A 119 -3.98 -3.28 15.34
N GLY A 120 -3.79 -2.38 14.37
CA GLY A 120 -2.52 -2.20 13.66
C GLY A 120 -2.34 -3.09 12.44
N TRP A 121 -3.35 -3.83 12.00
CA TRP A 121 -3.33 -4.57 10.74
C TRP A 121 -3.61 -3.65 9.55
N ALA A 122 -2.79 -3.72 8.49
CA ALA A 122 -3.14 -3.08 7.22
C ALA A 122 -3.89 -4.08 6.34
N ILE A 123 -5.13 -3.76 5.97
CA ILE A 123 -6.00 -4.65 5.20
C ILE A 123 -5.98 -4.19 3.75
N ILE A 124 -5.66 -5.10 2.85
CA ILE A 124 -5.32 -4.75 1.47
C ILE A 124 -6.22 -5.55 0.54
N ALA A 125 -7.02 -4.84 -0.24
CA ALA A 125 -7.81 -5.43 -1.31
C ALA A 125 -7.33 -4.96 -2.68
N GLY A 126 -7.35 -5.85 -3.66
CA GLY A 126 -7.19 -5.43 -5.05
C GLY A 126 -7.10 -6.55 -6.07
N GLN A 127 -7.39 -6.22 -7.32
CA GLN A 127 -7.39 -7.20 -8.40
C GLN A 127 -5.97 -7.66 -8.76
N GLY A 128 -5.74 -8.97 -8.67
CA GLY A 128 -4.51 -9.63 -9.15
C GLY A 128 -3.27 -9.42 -8.27
N PHE A 129 -3.45 -9.47 -6.94
CA PHE A 129 -2.43 -8.97 -6.01
C PHE A 129 -1.23 -9.89 -5.74
N SER A 130 -0.09 -9.40 -6.22
CA SER A 130 1.18 -9.29 -5.51
C SER A 130 2.03 -8.29 -6.31
N THR A 131 1.82 -6.98 -6.12
CA THR A 131 2.61 -5.98 -6.87
C THR A 131 4.11 -6.22 -6.62
N ARG A 132 4.96 -5.86 -7.58
CA ARG A 132 6.41 -6.08 -7.44
C ARG A 132 6.94 -5.36 -6.20
N LEU A 133 6.49 -4.12 -6.00
CA LEU A 133 6.80 -3.29 -4.83
C LEU A 133 6.46 -4.00 -3.51
N MET A 134 5.24 -4.53 -3.36
CA MET A 134 4.84 -5.23 -2.14
C MET A 134 5.75 -6.42 -1.83
N ARG A 135 6.04 -7.25 -2.83
CA ARG A 135 6.92 -8.41 -2.61
C ARG A 135 8.37 -8.02 -2.36
N GLN A 136 8.86 -6.94 -2.97
CA GLN A 136 10.19 -6.40 -2.69
C GLN A 136 10.29 -5.88 -1.25
N LEU A 137 9.28 -5.15 -0.79
CA LEU A 137 9.22 -4.65 0.58
C LEU A 137 9.13 -5.81 1.58
N PHE A 138 8.23 -6.77 1.34
CA PHE A 138 8.04 -7.90 2.27
C PHE A 138 9.18 -8.90 2.28
N LYS A 139 9.98 -9.04 1.21
CA LYS A 139 11.08 -10.02 1.16
C LYS A 139 12.12 -9.81 2.28
N GLN A 140 12.26 -8.58 2.77
CA GLN A 140 13.17 -8.25 3.88
C GLN A 140 12.42 -7.97 5.19
N ASP A 141 11.10 -8.17 5.20
CA ASP A 141 10.22 -7.88 6.31
C ASP A 141 9.93 -9.17 7.11
N GLY A 142 10.02 -9.09 8.43
CA GLY A 142 9.68 -10.20 9.33
C GLY A 142 8.23 -10.21 9.79
N ARG A 143 7.44 -9.17 9.47
CA ARG A 143 6.05 -9.02 9.93
C ARG A 143 5.11 -10.01 9.24
N PRO A 144 4.04 -10.49 9.90
CA PRO A 144 3.15 -11.48 9.31
C PRO A 144 2.36 -10.92 8.11
N VAL A 145 2.27 -11.72 7.06
CA VAL A 145 1.43 -11.47 5.88
C VAL A 145 0.34 -12.54 5.81
N LEU A 146 -0.90 -12.17 6.10
CA LEU A 146 -2.04 -13.07 6.13
C LEU A 146 -2.76 -13.01 4.79
N ALA A 147 -3.05 -14.15 4.17
CA ALA A 147 -3.82 -14.23 2.93
C ALA A 147 -5.20 -14.80 3.20
N LEU A 148 -6.25 -13.99 3.00
CA LEU A 148 -7.65 -14.40 3.07
C LEU A 148 -8.21 -14.49 1.65
N HIS A 149 -8.71 -15.67 1.28
CA HIS A 149 -9.19 -15.93 -0.08
C HIS A 149 -10.38 -16.89 -0.10
N ASP A 150 -11.08 -16.93 -1.24
CA ASP A 150 -12.17 -17.86 -1.52
C ASP A 150 -11.65 -19.32 -1.57
N CYS A 151 -12.50 -20.28 -1.21
CA CYS A 151 -12.22 -21.71 -1.34
C CYS A 151 -12.39 -22.16 -2.81
N ASP A 152 -11.52 -21.69 -3.67
CA ASP A 152 -11.52 -22.03 -5.08
C ASP A 152 -10.09 -22.21 -5.63
N THR A 153 -10.01 -22.72 -6.86
CA THR A 153 -8.71 -23.00 -7.48
C THR A 153 -7.90 -21.72 -7.77
N ALA A 154 -8.50 -20.53 -7.79
CA ALA A 154 -7.80 -19.26 -8.05
C ALA A 154 -7.37 -18.55 -6.76
N GLY A 155 -8.17 -18.58 -5.70
CA GLY A 155 -7.89 -18.05 -4.37
C GLY A 155 -6.69 -18.74 -3.74
N GLU A 156 -6.58 -20.06 -3.87
CA GLU A 156 -5.35 -20.80 -3.46
C GLU A 156 -4.10 -20.27 -4.17
N TRP A 157 -4.23 -19.69 -5.38
CA TRP A 157 -3.09 -19.12 -6.09
C TRP A 157 -2.66 -17.77 -5.53
N ILE A 158 -3.53 -17.03 -4.83
CA ILE A 158 -3.16 -15.79 -4.15
C ILE A 158 -2.14 -16.12 -3.05
N TYR A 159 -2.44 -17.10 -2.21
CA TYR A 159 -1.49 -17.62 -1.21
C TYR A 159 -0.21 -18.16 -1.87
N ARG A 160 -0.33 -19.04 -2.87
CA ARG A 160 0.83 -19.65 -3.55
C ARG A 160 1.71 -18.64 -4.28
N VAL A 161 1.19 -17.49 -4.72
CA VAL A 161 2.00 -16.45 -5.38
C VAL A 161 2.90 -15.73 -4.39
N PHE A 162 2.48 -15.57 -3.13
CA PHE A 162 3.35 -15.03 -2.08
C PHE A 162 4.33 -16.10 -1.56
N ASP A 163 3.88 -17.34 -1.38
CA ASP A 163 4.71 -18.44 -0.85
C ASP A 163 5.73 -18.99 -1.88
N MET A 164 5.29 -19.33 -3.10
CA MET A 164 6.13 -20.00 -4.10
C MET A 164 6.60 -19.08 -5.24
N GLY A 165 6.07 -17.86 -5.30
CA GLY A 165 6.22 -16.96 -6.43
C GLY A 165 5.34 -17.35 -7.63
N SER A 166 4.94 -16.37 -8.46
CA SER A 166 4.23 -16.69 -9.70
C SER A 166 5.16 -17.36 -10.73
N LYS A 167 4.63 -18.23 -11.62
CA LYS A 167 5.39 -18.77 -12.78
C LYS A 167 6.07 -17.69 -13.63
N ARG A 168 5.50 -16.47 -13.66
CA ARG A 168 6.02 -15.33 -14.41
C ARG A 168 7.18 -14.63 -13.70
N THR A 169 7.18 -14.61 -12.36
CA THR A 169 8.14 -13.86 -11.52
C THR A 169 9.09 -14.76 -10.72
N LYS A 170 9.06 -16.08 -10.91
CA LYS A 170 9.90 -17.06 -10.19
C LYS A 170 11.41 -16.73 -10.26
N HIS A 171 11.86 -16.11 -11.34
CA HIS A 171 13.24 -15.69 -11.55
C HIS A 171 13.69 -14.55 -10.62
N LEU A 172 12.75 -13.77 -10.05
CA LEU A 172 13.04 -12.66 -9.13
C LEU A 172 13.24 -13.12 -7.67
N GLN A 173 12.97 -14.40 -7.37
CA GLN A 173 13.06 -14.97 -6.01
C GLN A 173 12.33 -14.10 -4.96
N LEU A 174 11.13 -13.63 -5.30
CA LEU A 174 10.30 -12.73 -4.47
C LEU A 174 9.30 -13.50 -3.59
N ASN A 175 9.71 -14.69 -3.16
CA ASN A 175 8.95 -15.56 -2.29
C ASN A 175 9.03 -15.01 -0.87
N LEU A 176 7.94 -15.09 -0.12
CA LEU A 176 7.85 -14.60 1.24
C LEU A 176 7.75 -15.80 2.19
N GLU A 177 8.64 -15.84 3.19
CA GLU A 177 8.71 -16.95 4.15
C GLU A 177 7.69 -16.79 5.31
N ASN A 178 7.09 -15.61 5.43
CA ASN A 178 6.23 -15.15 6.52
C ASN A 178 4.75 -15.03 6.13
N VAL A 179 4.31 -15.82 5.14
CA VAL A 179 2.93 -15.82 4.65
C VAL A 179 2.11 -16.89 5.36
N ILE A 180 0.97 -16.49 5.90
CA ILE A 180 0.06 -17.39 6.60
C ILE A 180 -1.26 -17.44 5.85
N ASP A 181 -1.72 -18.66 5.55
CA ASP A 181 -2.99 -18.90 4.89
C ASP A 181 -4.16 -18.80 5.89
N LEU A 182 -4.96 -17.74 5.77
CA LEU A 182 -6.21 -17.56 6.51
C LEU A 182 -7.44 -17.91 5.65
N GLY A 183 -7.24 -18.38 4.43
CA GLY A 183 -8.28 -18.60 3.43
C GLY A 183 -9.42 -19.49 3.92
N LEU A 184 -10.55 -19.39 3.21
CA LEU A 184 -11.65 -20.32 3.40
C LEU A 184 -11.22 -21.70 2.87
N HIS A 185 -11.11 -22.68 3.75
CA HIS A 185 -10.86 -24.07 3.35
C HIS A 185 -12.15 -24.86 3.25
N GLU A 186 -12.10 -25.96 2.49
CA GLU A 186 -13.26 -26.80 2.24
C GLU A 186 -13.80 -27.41 3.53
N GLU A 187 -12.91 -27.84 4.44
CA GLU A 187 -13.30 -28.33 5.76
C GLU A 187 -14.06 -27.28 6.57
N ASP A 188 -13.58 -26.04 6.57
CA ASP A 188 -14.22 -24.93 7.29
C ASP A 188 -15.59 -24.64 6.68
N ALA A 189 -15.67 -24.56 5.35
CA ALA A 189 -16.92 -24.32 4.63
C ALA A 189 -17.98 -25.40 4.87
N ILE A 190 -17.57 -26.68 4.88
CA ILE A 190 -18.45 -27.82 5.17
C ILE A 190 -18.96 -27.75 6.61
N LYS A 191 -18.07 -27.54 7.59
CA LYS A 191 -18.46 -27.47 9.01
C LYS A 191 -19.37 -26.29 9.31
N LEU A 192 -19.18 -25.16 8.62
CA LEU A 192 -20.05 -23.98 8.70
C LEU A 192 -21.35 -24.12 7.88
N GLY A 193 -21.47 -25.18 7.07
CA GLY A 193 -22.64 -25.45 6.23
C GLY A 193 -22.84 -24.39 5.14
N LEU A 194 -21.76 -23.85 4.58
CA LEU A 194 -21.82 -22.81 3.56
C LEU A 194 -22.36 -23.38 2.23
N PRO A 195 -23.13 -22.59 1.46
CA PRO A 195 -23.62 -23.03 0.16
C PRO A 195 -22.48 -23.12 -0.87
N PRO A 196 -22.28 -24.28 -1.52
CA PRO A 196 -21.31 -24.40 -2.61
C PRO A 196 -21.81 -23.71 -3.88
N ARG A 197 -20.86 -23.31 -4.73
CA ARG A 197 -21.10 -22.87 -6.11
C ARG A 197 -20.34 -23.78 -7.08
N PRO A 198 -20.82 -23.95 -8.32
CA PRO A 198 -20.05 -24.69 -9.32
C PRO A 198 -18.72 -23.97 -9.61
N GLU A 199 -17.64 -24.74 -9.69
CA GLU A 199 -16.33 -24.21 -10.07
C GLU A 199 -16.33 -23.74 -11.54
N ALA A 200 -15.48 -22.77 -11.85
CA ALA A 200 -15.30 -22.27 -13.21
C ALA A 200 -14.89 -23.41 -14.16
N LYS A 201 -15.49 -23.46 -15.36
CA LYS A 201 -15.28 -24.56 -16.34
C LYS A 201 -13.81 -24.95 -16.56
N LYS A 202 -12.90 -23.98 -16.60
CA LYS A 202 -11.45 -24.20 -16.78
C LYS A 202 -10.77 -24.96 -15.63
N TYR A 203 -11.37 -24.95 -14.43
CA TYR A 203 -10.84 -25.56 -13.20
C TYR A 203 -11.64 -26.77 -12.72
N GLN A 204 -12.76 -27.11 -13.37
CA GLN A 204 -13.61 -28.26 -13.01
C GLN A 204 -12.91 -29.62 -12.99
N LYS A 205 -11.77 -29.75 -13.69
CA LYS A 205 -10.91 -30.94 -13.65
C LYS A 205 -10.17 -31.14 -12.32
N TYR A 206 -10.01 -30.08 -11.53
CA TYR A 206 -9.31 -30.09 -10.25
C TYR A 206 -10.29 -30.11 -9.07
N ARG A 207 -11.37 -29.34 -9.19
CA ARG A 207 -12.34 -29.11 -8.13
C ARG A 207 -13.72 -28.93 -8.76
N ARG A 208 -14.76 -29.60 -8.22
CA ARG A 208 -16.12 -29.51 -8.77
C ARG A 208 -16.90 -28.33 -8.23
N GLU A 209 -16.70 -28.04 -6.95
CA GLU A 209 -17.44 -27.03 -6.19
C GLU A 209 -16.48 -26.08 -5.50
N ARG A 210 -16.86 -24.81 -5.40
CA ARG A 210 -16.12 -23.76 -4.72
C ARG A 210 -16.99 -23.10 -3.67
N PHE A 211 -16.34 -22.49 -2.68
CA PHE A 211 -17.03 -21.67 -1.67
C PHE A 211 -16.43 -20.27 -1.70
N GLU A 212 -17.28 -19.26 -1.82
CA GLU A 212 -16.84 -17.86 -1.78
C GLU A 212 -16.90 -17.36 -0.32
N LEU A 213 -16.01 -16.46 0.08
CA LEU A 213 -16.06 -15.80 1.39
C LEU A 213 -17.40 -15.09 1.60
N SER A 214 -17.97 -14.52 0.52
CA SER A 214 -19.32 -13.95 0.51
C SER A 214 -20.41 -14.93 0.99
N ALA A 215 -20.18 -16.24 0.89
CA ALA A 215 -21.09 -17.26 1.40
C ALA A 215 -21.21 -17.24 2.93
N LEU A 216 -20.23 -16.67 3.66
CA LEU A 216 -20.30 -16.47 5.11
C LEU A 216 -21.48 -15.59 5.53
N ALA A 217 -22.01 -14.75 4.62
CA ALA A 217 -23.20 -13.95 4.87
C ALA A 217 -24.42 -14.78 5.35
N VAL A 218 -24.49 -16.07 5.01
CA VAL A 218 -25.56 -16.96 5.51
C VAL A 218 -25.53 -17.12 7.03
N LEU A 219 -24.36 -16.96 7.66
CA LEU A 219 -24.21 -17.05 9.12
C LEU A 219 -24.93 -15.90 9.84
N LYS A 220 -25.02 -14.72 9.20
CA LYS A 220 -25.80 -13.59 9.72
C LYS A 220 -27.27 -13.93 9.88
N THR A 221 -27.84 -14.60 8.87
CA THR A 221 -29.26 -14.97 8.88
C THR A 221 -29.52 -16.19 9.77
N ARG A 222 -28.63 -17.19 9.72
CA ARG A 222 -28.83 -18.46 10.44
C ARG A 222 -28.55 -18.37 11.93
N TYR A 223 -27.57 -17.55 12.29
CA TYR A 223 -27.00 -17.53 13.63
C TYR A 223 -26.95 -16.12 14.23
N GLY A 224 -27.30 -15.06 13.49
CA GLY A 224 -27.29 -13.70 14.02
C GLY A 224 -25.91 -13.05 14.10
N VAL A 225 -24.89 -13.63 13.44
CA VAL A 225 -23.53 -13.07 13.41
C VAL A 225 -23.52 -11.78 12.59
N GLU A 226 -23.28 -10.64 13.25
CA GLU A 226 -23.41 -9.33 12.60
C GLU A 226 -22.45 -9.13 11.42
N ASN A 227 -21.19 -9.54 11.61
CA ASN A 227 -20.11 -9.51 10.62
C ASN A 227 -19.43 -10.89 10.50
N PRO A 228 -19.95 -11.78 9.63
CA PRO A 228 -19.45 -13.14 9.48
C PRO A 228 -18.02 -13.26 8.97
N VAL A 229 -17.56 -12.34 8.12
CA VAL A 229 -16.20 -12.37 7.53
C VAL A 229 -15.17 -12.04 8.62
N LEU A 230 -15.44 -11.01 9.43
CA LEU A 230 -14.62 -10.68 10.59
C LEU A 230 -14.58 -11.82 11.60
N ALA A 231 -15.75 -12.37 11.97
CA ALA A 231 -15.83 -13.47 12.94
C ALA A 231 -15.05 -14.72 12.50
N TYR A 232 -15.18 -15.10 11.22
CA TYR A 232 -14.41 -16.20 10.64
C TYR A 232 -12.91 -15.94 10.71
N THR A 233 -12.48 -14.75 10.28
CA THR A 233 -11.05 -14.37 10.23
C THR A 233 -10.42 -14.34 11.62
N VAL A 234 -11.10 -13.74 12.59
CA VAL A 234 -10.67 -13.70 14.00
C VAL A 234 -10.54 -15.11 14.58
N ALA A 235 -11.54 -15.98 14.35
CA ALA A 235 -11.47 -17.35 14.84
C ALA A 235 -10.35 -18.17 14.18
N LYS A 236 -10.05 -17.94 12.89
CA LYS A 236 -8.90 -18.55 12.21
C LYS A 236 -7.57 -18.03 12.77
N MET A 237 -7.45 -16.73 12.99
CA MET A 237 -6.26 -16.14 13.63
C MET A 237 -5.99 -16.77 14.99
N LYS A 238 -7.02 -16.89 15.84
CA LYS A 238 -6.93 -17.58 17.15
C LYS A 238 -6.49 -19.03 17.00
N LYS A 239 -7.12 -19.81 16.11
CA LYS A 239 -6.77 -21.21 15.84
C LYS A 239 -5.27 -21.37 15.51
N MET A 240 -4.72 -20.41 14.79
CA MET A 240 -3.34 -20.41 14.32
C MET A 240 -2.37 -19.73 15.29
N GLY A 241 -2.83 -19.27 16.45
CA GLY A 241 -2.01 -18.60 17.46
C GLY A 241 -1.56 -17.19 17.05
N ILE A 242 -2.28 -16.55 16.12
CA ILE A 242 -2.00 -15.19 15.64
C ILE A 242 -2.73 -14.21 16.55
N ARG A 243 -1.98 -13.40 17.29
CA ARG A 243 -2.56 -12.33 18.12
C ARG A 243 -3.23 -11.28 17.27
N ILE A 244 -4.43 -10.88 17.64
CA ILE A 244 -5.21 -9.83 17.00
C ILE A 244 -4.67 -8.48 17.46
N THR A 245 -4.53 -8.32 18.78
CA THR A 245 -4.09 -7.07 19.41
C THR A 245 -2.56 -6.93 19.39
N PRO A 246 -2.03 -5.69 19.32
CA PRO A 246 -0.61 -5.47 19.44
C PRO A 246 -0.14 -5.68 20.87
N THR A 247 1.09 -6.18 21.04
CA THR A 247 1.74 -6.16 22.36
C THR A 247 2.00 -4.72 22.81
N PRO A 248 2.22 -4.46 24.11
CA PRO A 248 2.60 -3.13 24.58
C PRO A 248 3.83 -2.56 23.88
N GLU A 249 4.76 -3.40 23.45
CA GLU A 249 5.97 -3.00 22.72
C GLU A 249 5.66 -2.63 21.27
N GLU A 250 4.84 -3.44 20.59
CA GLU A 250 4.34 -3.13 19.24
C GLU A 250 3.50 -1.85 19.26
N LEU A 251 2.61 -1.69 20.23
CA LEU A 251 1.81 -0.48 20.39
C LEU A 251 2.70 0.77 20.58
N ARG A 252 3.74 0.68 21.43
CA ARG A 252 4.71 1.77 21.59
C ARG A 252 5.46 2.08 20.29
N PHE A 253 5.79 1.05 19.50
CA PHE A 253 6.42 1.23 18.20
C PHE A 253 5.50 1.94 17.21
N LEU A 254 4.25 1.50 17.10
CA LEU A 254 3.21 2.09 16.26
C LEU A 254 2.95 3.55 16.64
N LEU A 255 2.80 3.84 17.94
CA LEU A 255 2.63 5.19 18.46
C LEU A 255 3.82 6.10 18.13
N ARG A 256 5.06 5.61 18.29
CA ARG A 256 6.25 6.39 17.93
C ARG A 256 6.25 6.79 16.46
N TYR A 257 5.89 5.87 15.58
CA TYR A 257 5.84 6.15 14.15
C TYR A 257 4.73 7.16 13.82
N GLU A 258 3.54 6.97 14.40
CA GLU A 258 2.41 7.87 14.15
C GLU A 258 2.68 9.27 14.67
N ILE A 259 3.20 9.41 15.90
CA ILE A 259 3.64 10.71 16.45
C ILE A 259 4.68 11.36 15.53
N LYS A 260 5.70 10.62 15.08
CA LYS A 260 6.71 11.14 14.15
C LYS A 260 6.10 11.59 12.83
N SER A 261 5.13 10.84 12.30
CA SER A 261 4.42 11.20 11.07
C SER A 261 3.59 12.46 11.25
N GLN A 262 2.81 12.55 12.32
CA GLN A 262 1.97 13.71 12.61
C GLN A 262 2.83 14.95 12.79
N ILE A 263 3.90 14.86 13.58
CA ILE A 263 4.88 15.95 13.73
C ILE A 263 5.44 16.36 12.35
N ARG A 264 5.83 15.41 11.50
CA ARG A 264 6.33 15.72 10.15
C ARG A 264 5.26 16.42 9.29
N ARG A 265 4.01 15.98 9.33
CA ARG A 265 2.90 16.60 8.58
C ARG A 265 2.64 18.02 9.09
N SER A 266 2.50 18.21 10.40
CA SER A 266 2.29 19.53 11.00
C SER A 266 3.46 20.48 10.75
N ILE A 267 4.70 20.02 10.85
CA ILE A 267 5.88 20.83 10.51
C ILE A 267 5.88 21.18 9.03
N LYS A 268 5.58 20.22 8.14
CA LYS A 268 5.51 20.49 6.70
C LYS A 268 4.48 21.57 6.40
N GLU A 269 3.27 21.47 6.95
CA GLU A 269 2.24 22.50 6.81
C GLU A 269 2.68 23.87 7.35
N LEU A 270 3.40 23.90 8.49
CA LEU A 270 3.97 25.14 9.03
C LEU A 270 5.07 25.70 8.15
N VAL A 271 5.93 24.86 7.59
CA VAL A 271 7.01 25.25 6.66
C VAL A 271 6.41 25.78 5.37
N ASP A 272 5.40 25.11 4.81
CA ASP A 272 4.70 25.56 3.60
C ASP A 272 4.05 26.94 3.84
N LYS A 273 3.38 27.14 5.00
CA LYS A 273 2.85 28.45 5.41
C LYS A 273 3.94 29.50 5.67
N LEU A 274 5.09 29.09 6.23
CA LEU A 274 6.23 30.00 6.40
C LEU A 274 6.82 30.38 5.04
N TYR A 275 6.89 29.48 4.07
CA TYR A 275 7.30 29.79 2.71
C TYR A 275 6.34 30.78 2.04
N GLU A 276 5.03 30.68 2.27
CA GLU A 276 4.06 31.69 1.81
C GLU A 276 4.28 33.07 2.46
N ILE A 277 4.86 33.13 3.66
CA ILE A 277 5.15 34.39 4.39
C ILE A 277 6.55 34.93 4.05
N VAL A 278 7.51 34.03 3.78
CA VAL A 278 8.95 34.31 3.61
C VAL A 278 9.38 34.31 2.15
N GLU A 279 8.51 34.00 1.18
CA GLU A 279 8.69 34.46 -0.20
C GLU A 279 8.88 35.98 -0.13
N LEU A 280 10.15 36.41 -0.16
CA LEU A 280 10.55 37.81 -0.23
C LEU A 280 9.73 38.39 -1.38
N PRO A 281 8.72 39.23 -1.09
CA PRO A 281 7.89 39.77 -2.14
C PRO A 281 8.82 40.43 -3.16
N SER A 282 8.67 40.13 -4.46
CA SER A 282 9.59 40.54 -5.53
C SER A 282 9.98 42.03 -5.47
N GLN A 283 9.07 42.86 -4.96
CA GLN A 283 9.25 44.26 -4.58
C GLN A 283 10.50 44.56 -3.74
N TYR A 284 10.92 43.69 -2.80
CA TYR A 284 12.13 43.91 -2.00
C TYR A 284 13.42 43.65 -2.78
N GLN A 285 13.40 42.77 -3.78
CA GLN A 285 14.56 42.53 -4.64
C GLN A 285 14.82 43.72 -5.56
N GLU A 286 13.75 44.30 -6.11
CA GLU A 286 13.81 45.52 -6.91
C GLU A 286 14.24 46.73 -6.06
N GLU A 287 13.67 46.89 -4.87
CA GLU A 287 13.99 48.01 -3.97
C GLU A 287 15.46 47.98 -3.47
N ILE A 288 16.03 46.80 -3.22
CA ILE A 288 17.45 46.66 -2.90
C ILE A 288 18.32 47.03 -4.11
N ALA A 289 17.95 46.59 -5.32
CA ALA A 289 18.72 46.87 -6.53
C ALA A 289 18.68 48.35 -6.92
N GLU A 290 17.53 49.02 -6.75
CA GLU A 290 17.34 50.44 -7.08
C GLU A 290 18.05 51.40 -6.12
N ASN A 291 18.27 51.00 -4.86
CA ASN A 291 18.97 51.81 -3.86
C ASN A 291 20.49 51.64 -3.84
N LEU A 292 21.05 50.79 -4.70
CA LEU A 292 22.51 50.65 -4.85
C LEU A 292 23.06 51.78 -5.74
N SER A 293 23.91 52.63 -5.15
CA SER A 293 24.63 53.67 -5.91
C SER A 293 25.89 53.10 -6.55
N TYR A 294 26.00 53.24 -7.88
CA TYR A 294 27.21 52.90 -8.62
C TYR A 294 28.01 54.17 -8.97
N PRO A 295 29.35 54.17 -8.85
CA PRO A 295 30.18 55.28 -9.32
C PRO A 295 30.08 55.45 -10.85
N ASP A 296 29.90 56.69 -11.31
CA ASP A 296 29.78 57.00 -12.74
C ASP A 296 31.09 56.75 -13.49
N GLY A 297 31.02 55.94 -14.55
CA GLY A 297 32.08 55.84 -15.57
C GLY A 297 33.24 54.88 -15.28
N GLU A 298 33.21 54.11 -14.19
CA GLU A 298 34.22 53.08 -13.91
C GLU A 298 33.66 51.67 -14.10
N ALA A 299 34.44 50.79 -14.73
CA ALA A 299 34.13 49.37 -14.83
C ALA A 299 34.46 48.69 -13.50
N ILE A 300 33.44 48.21 -12.78
CA ILE A 300 33.62 47.50 -11.52
C ILE A 300 33.68 45.99 -11.81
N GLU A 301 34.84 45.38 -11.59
CA GLU A 301 34.99 43.93 -11.60
C GLU A 301 34.56 43.38 -10.25
N VAL A 302 33.26 43.14 -10.07
CA VAL A 302 32.74 42.52 -8.86
C VAL A 302 32.48 41.04 -9.10
N ILE A 303 33.09 40.19 -8.27
CA ILE A 303 32.72 38.78 -8.21
C ILE A 303 31.39 38.71 -7.44
N VAL A 304 30.28 38.45 -8.15
CA VAL A 304 28.91 38.42 -7.61
C VAL A 304 28.81 37.62 -6.29
N SER A 305 29.60 36.54 -6.15
CA SER A 305 29.63 35.71 -4.96
C SER A 305 30.10 36.44 -3.69
N GLU A 306 31.02 37.41 -3.79
CA GLU A 306 31.56 38.14 -2.65
C GLU A 306 30.57 39.18 -2.09
N LEU A 307 29.75 39.80 -2.95
CA LEU A 307 28.65 40.69 -2.54
C LEU A 307 27.56 39.93 -1.78
N THR A 308 27.15 38.75 -2.27
CA THR A 308 26.15 37.91 -1.60
C THR A 308 26.58 37.45 -0.21
N ALA A 309 27.89 37.26 0.02
CA ALA A 309 28.41 36.83 1.32
C ALA A 309 28.36 37.95 2.39
N GLN A 310 28.36 39.23 1.98
CA GLN A 310 28.26 40.38 2.90
C GLN A 310 26.83 40.86 3.13
N LEU A 311 25.91 40.63 2.18
CA LEU A 311 24.52 41.10 2.24
C LEU A 311 23.59 40.18 3.05
N VAL A 312 23.97 38.92 3.27
CA VAL A 312 23.13 37.93 3.95
C VAL A 312 23.71 37.60 5.33
N ASP A 313 23.29 38.34 6.35
CA ASP A 313 23.51 37.92 7.75
C ASP A 313 22.55 36.75 8.06
N LEU A 314 23.10 35.55 8.20
CA LEU A 314 22.34 34.35 8.55
C LEU A 314 22.08 34.21 10.06
N LYS A 315 22.66 35.05 10.92
CA LYS A 315 22.44 34.99 12.37
C LYS A 315 20.96 35.04 12.78
N PRO A 316 20.10 35.88 12.18
CA PRO A 316 18.68 35.87 12.50
C PRO A 316 18.00 34.51 12.23
N ILE A 317 18.46 33.77 11.21
CA ILE A 317 17.95 32.43 10.90
C ILE A 317 18.43 31.41 11.94
N GLU A 318 19.68 31.49 12.41
CA GLU A 318 20.20 30.63 13.48
C GLU A 318 19.52 30.90 14.83
N GLU A 319 19.24 32.17 15.15
CA GLU A 319 18.48 32.56 16.35
C GLU A 319 17.03 32.07 16.28
N LEU A 320 16.39 32.17 15.11
CA LEU A 320 15.06 31.64 14.87
C LEU A 320 15.02 30.11 15.06
N LYS A 321 16.01 29.40 14.51
CA LYS A 321 16.17 27.94 14.70
C LYS A 321 16.27 27.58 16.18
N THR A 322 17.05 28.33 16.95
CA THR A 322 17.24 28.11 18.39
C THR A 322 15.93 28.34 19.17
N ARG A 323 15.19 29.42 18.84
CA ARG A 323 13.87 29.69 19.46
C ARG A 323 12.84 28.62 19.13
N ILE A 324 12.80 28.16 17.87
CA ILE A 324 11.92 27.07 17.45
C ILE A 324 12.23 25.79 18.24
N GLN A 325 13.51 25.45 18.43
CA GLN A 325 13.89 24.27 19.23
C GLN A 325 13.44 24.37 20.70
N GLN A 326 13.55 25.56 21.31
CA GLN A 326 13.10 25.78 22.69
C GLN A 326 11.58 25.64 22.84
N GLU A 327 10.81 26.18 21.89
CA GLU A 327 9.35 26.03 21.90
C GLU A 327 8.90 24.60 21.60
N LEU A 328 9.60 23.87 20.71
CA LEU A 328 9.35 22.45 20.47
C LEU A 328 9.55 21.60 21.73
N GLU A 329 10.57 21.87 22.56
CA GLU A 329 10.77 21.14 23.83
C GLU A 329 9.67 21.43 24.86
N LYS A 330 9.10 22.66 24.88
CA LYS A 330 7.93 22.96 25.72
C LYS A 330 6.68 22.21 25.26
N ILE A 331 6.43 22.21 23.95
CA ILE A 331 5.30 21.50 23.33
C ILE A 331 5.40 19.99 23.57
N LYS A 332 6.61 19.42 23.50
CA LYS A 332 6.87 17.98 23.73
C LYS A 332 6.38 17.49 25.08
N LEU A 333 6.63 18.24 26.17
CA LEU A 333 6.16 17.85 27.51
C LEU A 333 4.63 17.79 27.56
N LYS A 334 3.96 18.79 26.98
CA LYS A 334 2.50 18.85 26.90
C LYS A 334 1.92 17.73 26.04
N LEU A 335 2.56 17.41 24.91
CA LEU A 335 2.17 16.29 24.06
C LEU A 335 2.32 14.93 24.76
N ILE A 336 3.34 14.76 25.60
CA ILE A 336 3.53 13.55 26.40
C ILE A 336 2.39 13.40 27.41
N GLU A 337 2.01 14.48 28.10
CA GLU A 337 0.90 14.48 29.06
C GLU A 337 -0.44 14.16 28.38
N GLU A 338 -0.74 14.80 27.24
CA GLU A 338 -1.97 14.54 26.47
C GLU A 338 -2.00 13.13 25.90
N ALA A 339 -0.87 12.61 25.41
CA ALA A 339 -0.77 11.24 24.92
C ALA A 339 -0.93 10.21 26.05
N GLN A 340 -0.35 10.46 27.23
CA GLN A 340 -0.51 9.58 28.39
C GLN A 340 -1.97 9.56 28.85
N LYS A 341 -2.63 10.72 28.90
CA LYS A 341 -4.06 10.81 29.20
C LYS A 341 -4.90 10.02 28.20
N ALA A 342 -4.61 10.13 26.90
CA ALA A 342 -5.31 9.36 25.87
C ALA A 342 -5.10 7.84 26.02
N VAL A 343 -3.91 7.42 26.44
CA VAL A 343 -3.61 6.00 26.75
C VAL A 343 -4.36 5.53 28.00
N ASP A 344 -4.44 6.37 29.04
CA ASP A 344 -5.14 6.05 30.29
C ASP A 344 -6.67 6.00 30.08
N ASP A 345 -7.20 6.87 29.21
CA ASP A 345 -8.61 6.92 28.82
C ASP A 345 -8.97 5.79 27.81
N ALA A 346 -7.99 5.25 27.08
CA ALA A 346 -8.19 4.12 26.19
C ALA A 346 -8.44 2.86 27.02
N LYS A 347 -9.66 2.30 26.91
CA LYS A 347 -9.94 0.96 27.42
C LYS A 347 -8.98 -0.03 26.77
N ILE A 348 -8.08 -0.60 27.57
CA ILE A 348 -7.34 -1.80 27.17
C ILE A 348 -8.41 -2.89 27.02
N ILE A 349 -8.77 -3.19 25.79
CA ILE A 349 -9.64 -4.33 25.50
C ILE A 349 -8.74 -5.55 25.66
N ASP A 350 -9.05 -6.39 26.65
CA ASP A 350 -8.43 -7.70 26.80
C ASP A 350 -8.64 -8.50 25.50
N GLU A 351 -7.63 -9.23 25.04
CA GLU A 351 -7.71 -9.96 23.76
C GLU A 351 -8.88 -10.96 23.80
N ASP A 352 -9.07 -11.62 24.94
CA ASP A 352 -10.21 -12.50 25.19
C ASP A 352 -11.55 -11.73 25.25
N GLU A 353 -11.57 -10.48 25.68
CA GLU A 353 -12.78 -9.64 25.67
C GLU A 353 -13.13 -9.18 24.26
N TYR A 354 -12.14 -8.79 23.45
CA TYR A 354 -12.32 -8.44 22.04
C TYR A 354 -12.84 -9.64 21.24
N GLU A 355 -12.19 -10.80 21.42
CA GLU A 355 -12.60 -12.06 20.82
C GLU A 355 -14.04 -12.41 21.19
N ARG A 356 -14.40 -12.35 22.48
CA ARG A 356 -15.78 -12.57 22.93
C ARG A 356 -16.74 -11.53 22.35
N ARG A 357 -16.35 -10.27 22.18
CA ARG A 357 -17.23 -9.28 21.55
C ARG A 357 -17.52 -9.64 20.09
N VAL A 358 -16.48 -10.01 19.33
CA VAL A 358 -16.61 -10.33 17.91
C VAL A 358 -17.28 -11.69 17.70
N VAL A 359 -17.00 -12.67 18.56
CA VAL A 359 -17.34 -14.08 18.38
C VAL A 359 -18.43 -14.59 19.37
N ASP A 360 -18.75 -13.88 20.45
CA ASP A 360 -19.90 -14.19 21.33
C ASP A 360 -21.12 -13.26 21.08
N SER A 361 -21.08 -12.40 20.05
CA SER A 361 -22.34 -11.89 19.49
C SER A 361 -23.18 -13.10 19.03
N CYS A 362 -24.46 -13.13 19.44
CA CYS A 362 -25.31 -14.34 19.54
C CYS A 362 -24.94 -15.53 18.62
N ASP A 363 -24.77 -16.72 19.21
CA ASP A 363 -24.56 -18.04 18.55
C ASP A 363 -23.27 -18.26 17.73
N ALA A 364 -22.29 -17.35 17.70
CA ALA A 364 -20.99 -17.59 17.04
C ALA A 364 -20.05 -18.61 17.74
N ASN A 365 -20.46 -19.19 18.88
CA ASN A 365 -19.87 -20.40 19.47
C ASN A 365 -19.75 -21.58 18.47
N ARG A 366 -20.60 -21.63 17.44
CA ARG A 366 -20.50 -22.63 16.37
C ARG A 366 -19.35 -22.37 15.40
N ILE A 367 -18.93 -21.13 15.18
CA ILE A 367 -17.74 -20.81 14.37
C ILE A 367 -16.49 -21.32 15.11
N ILE A 368 -16.37 -21.01 16.40
CA ILE A 368 -15.30 -21.53 17.28
C ILE A 368 -15.30 -23.07 17.28
N SER A 369 -16.47 -23.69 17.47
CA SER A 369 -16.61 -25.15 17.51
C SER A 369 -16.29 -25.81 16.17
N ALA A 370 -16.76 -25.24 15.05
CA ALA A 370 -16.46 -25.72 13.71
C ALA A 370 -14.95 -25.65 13.42
N LEU A 371 -14.31 -24.56 13.86
CA LEU A 371 -12.88 -24.36 13.67
C LEU A 371 -12.03 -25.13 14.70
N GLU A 372 -12.62 -25.85 15.65
CA GLU A 372 -11.93 -26.56 16.74
C GLU A 372 -11.01 -25.64 17.57
N VAL A 373 -11.41 -24.39 17.69
CA VAL A 373 -10.68 -23.42 18.51
C VAL A 373 -10.95 -23.78 19.98
N LYS A 374 -9.89 -24.14 20.72
CA LYS A 374 -10.04 -24.39 22.16
C LYS A 374 -10.46 -23.07 22.84
N PRO A 375 -11.48 -23.11 23.72
CA PRO A 375 -11.92 -21.92 24.45
C PRO A 375 -10.78 -21.31 25.25
#